data_AF-A0A5E4NNY7-F1
#
_entry.id   AF-A0A5E4NNY7-F1
#
_cell.length_a   1.000
_cell.length_b   1.000
_cell.length_c   1.000
_cell.angle_alpha   90.00
_cell.angle_beta   90.00
_cell.angle_gamma   90.00
#
_symmetry.space_group_name_H-M   'P 1'
#
loop_
_entity.id
_entity.type
_entity.pdbx_description
1 polymer ?
#
loop_
_entity_poly.entity_id
_entity_poly.type
_entity_poly.pdbx_seq_one_letter_code
_entity_poly.pdbx_strand_id
1 'polypeptide(L)'
;MFIWLISLTILTIASDIVLSAPTLSSTNETEPEFNRFLLQFAYNKYPMTAPILNPDGSIKYRIAIISDLDKASKSSTEPYTWISYLKRGYLTYSPQNKNVSIDWDFDAKLFKSHYSMKGRGLELSELVTYNGQLITIDDKTGLVYKIDGDKLVLWLIVVGGNGNQNKGMKLEWATVKDSKLYVGSHGIEMLASDGVTVIDRSLMWVKEIDKNGVINHLNWEQNFIKLREAVGVQLPGYVVHESCVWSDIHGRWFFLPRKLSNEKYDEHIDDTQKGTNVLLAATPDFKNIKV
;
A
#
# COMPACT_ATOMS: atom_id res chain seq x y z
N MET A 1 -5.80 52.74 34.46
CA MET A 1 -5.86 52.23 33.08
C MET A 1 -4.68 51.27 32.90
N PHE A 2 -4.89 49.99 33.18
CA PHE A 2 -3.86 48.96 33.08
C PHE A 2 -4.34 47.92 32.06
N ILE A 3 -3.60 47.78 30.97
CA ILE A 3 -3.84 46.80 29.90
C ILE A 3 -3.11 45.52 30.29
N TRP A 4 -3.86 44.45 30.53
CA TRP A 4 -3.31 43.09 30.61
C TRP A 4 -3.14 42.56 29.20
N LEU A 5 -1.89 42.35 28.78
CA LEU A 5 -1.53 41.60 27.59
C LEU A 5 -1.45 40.11 27.96
N ILE A 6 -2.47 39.34 27.57
CA ILE A 6 -2.45 37.88 27.61
C ILE A 6 -1.66 37.41 26.39
N SER A 7 -0.44 36.92 26.61
CA SER A 7 0.26 36.13 25.60
C SER A 7 -0.25 34.69 25.69
N LEU A 8 -1.18 34.33 24.81
CA LEU A 8 -1.61 32.96 24.61
C LEU A 8 -0.67 32.33 23.58
N THR A 9 0.44 31.74 24.04
CA THR A 9 1.31 30.94 23.18
C THR A 9 0.64 29.58 22.97
N ILE A 10 -0.19 29.45 21.93
CA ILE A 10 -0.68 28.14 21.49
C ILE A 10 0.48 27.43 20.83
N LEU A 11 1.15 26.56 21.61
CA LEU A 11 2.08 25.59 21.07
C LEU A 11 1.24 24.54 20.31
N THR A 12 1.07 24.72 19.00
CA THR A 12 0.49 23.68 18.14
C THR A 12 1.48 22.53 18.06
N ILE A 13 1.37 21.59 19.00
CA ILE A 13 1.97 20.27 18.85
C ILE A 13 1.12 19.56 17.78
N ALA A 14 1.58 19.63 16.53
CA ALA A 14 1.10 18.77 15.47
C ALA A 14 1.59 17.34 15.77
N SER A 15 0.83 16.60 16.58
CA SER A 15 1.07 15.17 16.75
C SER A 15 0.55 14.43 15.52
N ASP A 16 1.48 14.10 14.62
CA ASP A 16 1.27 13.35 13.39
C ASP A 16 1.08 11.85 13.69
N ILE A 17 -0.15 11.48 14.09
CA ILE A 17 -0.54 10.07 14.22
C ILE A 17 -1.71 9.77 13.29
N VAL A 18 -1.42 9.06 12.20
CA VAL A 18 -2.36 8.44 11.26
C VAL A 18 -2.25 6.93 11.48
N LEU A 19 -3.24 6.33 12.12
CA LEU A 19 -3.31 4.89 12.34
C LEU A 19 -3.86 4.21 11.08
N SER A 20 -3.18 3.16 10.61
CA SER A 20 -3.87 2.01 10.00
C SER A 20 -4.63 1.29 11.11
N ALA A 21 -5.83 0.75 10.83
CA ALA A 21 -6.73 0.02 11.74
C ALA A 21 -6.42 0.12 13.25
N PRO A 22 -7.16 0.92 14.05
CA PRO A 22 -6.79 1.14 15.44
C PRO A 22 -6.87 -0.15 16.26
N THR A 23 -5.85 -0.41 17.07
CA THR A 23 -6.07 -0.93 18.42
C THR A 23 -5.89 0.21 19.40
N LEU A 24 -6.87 0.35 20.30
CA LEU A 24 -6.64 1.10 21.54
C LEU A 24 -5.50 0.39 22.27
N SER A 25 -4.30 0.93 22.20
CA SER A 25 -3.26 0.56 23.13
C SER A 25 -3.71 1.04 24.51
N SER A 26 -3.81 0.09 25.44
CA SER A 26 -3.89 0.38 26.86
C SER A 26 -2.58 1.03 27.28
N THR A 27 -2.45 2.34 27.06
CA THR A 27 -1.41 3.14 27.69
C THR A 27 -1.90 3.58 29.06
N ASN A 28 -1.03 3.36 30.04
CA ASN A 28 -1.23 3.60 31.46
C ASN A 28 -1.89 4.96 31.73
N GLU A 29 -2.74 4.94 32.75
CA GLU A 29 -3.46 6.05 33.35
C GLU A 29 -2.56 7.29 33.52
N THR A 30 -2.85 8.38 32.80
CA THR A 30 -2.75 9.81 33.21
C THR A 30 -2.92 10.81 32.03
N GLU A 31 -3.65 10.46 30.97
CA GLU A 31 -4.06 11.44 29.94
C GLU A 31 -5.54 11.82 30.19
N PRO A 32 -5.90 13.12 30.32
CA PRO A 32 -7.27 13.52 30.60
C PRO A 32 -8.23 13.04 29.50
N GLU A 33 -9.37 12.46 29.87
CA GLU A 33 -10.34 11.81 28.97
C GLU A 33 -10.74 12.67 27.76
N PHE A 34 -10.70 14.00 27.90
CA PHE A 34 -10.97 14.97 26.85
C PHE A 34 -9.99 14.89 25.67
N ASN A 35 -8.71 14.60 25.91
CA ASN A 35 -7.68 14.44 24.87
C ASN A 35 -7.86 13.13 24.07
N ARG A 36 -8.24 12.03 24.75
CA ARG A 36 -8.56 10.76 24.07
C ARG A 36 -9.76 10.91 23.13
N PHE A 37 -10.80 11.61 23.58
CA PHE A 37 -12.00 11.83 22.77
C PHE A 37 -11.72 12.71 21.54
N LEU A 38 -10.93 13.78 21.70
CA LEU A 38 -10.53 14.66 20.59
C LEU A 38 -9.58 13.97 19.59
N LEU A 39 -8.62 13.15 20.05
CA LEU A 39 -7.75 12.38 19.15
C LEU A 39 -8.53 11.30 18.38
N GLN A 40 -9.50 10.66 19.05
CA GLN A 40 -10.38 9.67 18.43
C GLN A 40 -11.38 10.30 17.44
N PHE A 41 -11.84 11.53 17.68
CA PHE A 41 -12.70 12.31 16.76
C PHE A 41 -11.92 12.99 15.63
N ALA A 42 -10.67 13.39 15.85
CA ALA A 42 -9.89 14.16 14.88
C ALA A 42 -9.08 13.31 13.89
N TYR A 43 -8.81 12.02 14.17
CA TYR A 43 -7.80 11.25 13.43
C TYR A 43 -8.18 9.83 12.96
N ASN A 44 -9.39 9.33 13.24
CA ASN A 44 -9.82 7.99 12.80
C ASN A 44 -10.74 8.04 11.58
N LYS A 45 -10.21 7.73 10.40
CA LYS A 45 -11.04 7.26 9.27
C LYS A 45 -10.43 6.02 8.63
N TYR A 46 -10.04 5.06 9.46
CA TYR A 46 -9.86 3.69 9.00
C TYR A 46 -10.89 2.77 9.67
N PRO A 47 -11.76 2.10 8.89
CA PRO A 47 -12.00 2.34 7.46
C PRO A 47 -12.58 3.75 7.22
N MET A 48 -12.50 4.24 5.97
CA MET A 48 -13.01 5.57 5.61
C MET A 48 -14.52 5.73 5.77
N THR A 49 -15.25 4.63 5.61
CA THR A 49 -16.70 4.54 5.82
C THR A 49 -16.94 3.75 7.10
N ALA A 50 -17.76 4.29 8.01
CA ALA A 50 -18.11 3.61 9.25
C ALA A 50 -18.71 2.21 8.94
N PRO A 51 -18.24 1.15 9.63
CA PRO A 51 -18.85 -0.17 9.51
C PRO A 51 -20.32 -0.15 9.95
N ILE A 52 -21.15 -1.01 9.35
CA ILE A 52 -22.56 -1.17 9.69
C ILE A 52 -22.70 -2.44 10.51
N LEU A 53 -23.21 -2.32 11.75
CA LEU A 53 -23.58 -3.47 12.59
C LEU A 53 -25.03 -3.86 12.28
N ASN A 54 -25.22 -5.09 11.80
CA ASN A 54 -26.55 -5.62 11.50
C ASN A 54 -27.23 -6.18 12.77
N PRO A 55 -28.57 -6.30 12.79
CA PRO A 55 -29.31 -6.87 13.94
C PRO A 55 -28.92 -8.31 14.30
N ASP A 56 -28.42 -9.08 13.33
CA ASP A 56 -27.94 -10.45 13.52
C ASP A 56 -26.51 -10.51 14.09
N GLY A 57 -25.88 -9.37 14.36
CA GLY A 57 -24.51 -9.27 14.87
C GLY A 57 -23.42 -9.36 13.80
N SER A 58 -23.76 -9.50 12.52
CA SER A 58 -22.79 -9.40 11.42
C SER A 58 -22.35 -7.95 11.21
N ILE A 59 -21.12 -7.76 10.73
CA ILE A 59 -20.52 -6.45 10.48
C ILE A 59 -20.25 -6.28 8.99
N LYS A 60 -20.78 -5.21 8.42
CA LYS A 60 -20.67 -4.90 6.99
C LYS A 60 -19.71 -3.72 6.77
N TYR A 61 -18.72 -3.93 5.92
CA TYR A 61 -17.65 -2.98 5.59
C TYR A 61 -17.76 -2.56 4.12
N ARG A 62 -17.57 -1.26 3.85
CA ARG A 62 -17.43 -0.78 2.48
C ARG A 62 -16.06 -1.19 1.95
N ILE A 63 -16.03 -1.82 0.77
CA ILE A 63 -14.79 -2.23 0.10
C ILE A 63 -14.72 -1.69 -1.32
N ALA A 64 -13.51 -1.67 -1.87
CA ALA A 64 -13.28 -1.39 -3.28
C ALA A 64 -12.05 -2.16 -3.79
N ILE A 65 -12.03 -2.42 -5.09
CA ILE A 65 -10.89 -2.96 -5.84
C ILE A 65 -10.64 -2.05 -7.04
N ILE A 66 -9.37 -1.93 -7.43
CA ILE A 66 -8.92 -1.14 -8.58
C ILE A 66 -8.33 -2.08 -9.62
N SER A 67 -8.54 -1.80 -10.90
CA SER A 67 -8.00 -2.64 -11.98
C SER A 67 -6.63 -2.18 -12.46
N ASP A 68 -5.72 -3.12 -12.61
CA ASP A 68 -4.63 -3.02 -13.57
C ASP A 68 -5.06 -3.75 -14.85
N LEU A 69 -5.00 -3.05 -15.99
CA LEU A 69 -5.37 -3.59 -17.31
C LEU A 69 -4.14 -3.82 -18.19
N ASP A 70 -2.94 -3.72 -17.62
CA ASP A 70 -1.68 -3.76 -18.36
C ASP A 70 -1.71 -2.77 -19.55
N LYS A 71 -1.22 -3.20 -20.72
CA LYS A 71 -1.25 -2.44 -21.98
C LYS A 71 -2.66 -2.13 -22.46
N ALA A 72 -3.68 -2.87 -22.01
CA ALA A 72 -5.08 -2.63 -22.36
C ALA A 72 -5.67 -1.42 -21.61
N SER A 73 -4.94 -0.83 -20.67
CA SER A 73 -5.26 0.48 -20.10
C SER A 73 -5.30 1.58 -21.16
N LYS A 74 -4.58 1.46 -22.29
CA LYS A 74 -4.59 2.49 -23.33
C LYS A 74 -5.95 2.53 -24.04
N SER A 75 -6.60 3.69 -24.01
CA SER A 75 -7.88 3.92 -24.68
C SER A 75 -7.76 3.71 -26.20
N SER A 76 -8.69 2.96 -26.77
CA SER A 76 -8.81 2.74 -28.21
C SER A 76 -9.57 3.87 -28.92
N THR A 77 -10.31 4.69 -28.19
CA THR A 77 -11.21 5.72 -28.73
C THR A 77 -10.71 7.14 -28.48
N GLU A 78 -9.90 7.35 -27.45
CA GLU A 78 -9.39 8.67 -27.05
C GLU A 78 -7.86 8.70 -27.12
N PRO A 79 -7.25 9.52 -28.00
CA PRO A 79 -5.81 9.65 -28.09
C PRO A 79 -5.16 10.03 -26.76
N TYR A 80 -3.95 9.53 -26.51
CA TYR A 80 -3.15 9.84 -25.30
C TYR A 80 -3.93 9.71 -23.99
N THR A 81 -4.77 8.68 -23.89
CA THR A 81 -5.63 8.45 -22.74
C THR A 81 -5.47 7.02 -22.25
N TRP A 82 -5.30 6.87 -20.95
CA TRP A 82 -5.27 5.58 -20.25
C TRP A 82 -6.42 5.48 -19.27
N ILE A 83 -6.90 4.26 -19.03
CA ILE A 83 -8.10 3.97 -18.25
C ILE A 83 -7.85 2.89 -17.20
N SER A 84 -8.61 2.98 -16.11
CA SER A 84 -8.71 1.96 -15.07
C SER A 84 -10.12 2.02 -14.45
N TYR A 85 -10.54 0.95 -13.79
CA TYR A 85 -11.84 0.81 -13.17
C TYR A 85 -11.73 0.64 -11.66
N LEU A 86 -12.50 1.42 -10.91
CA LEU A 86 -12.71 1.22 -9.49
C LEU A 86 -14.07 0.54 -9.27
N LYS A 87 -14.06 -0.71 -8.81
CA LYS A 87 -15.26 -1.46 -8.45
C LYS A 87 -15.47 -1.38 -6.94
N ARG A 88 -16.66 -0.97 -6.52
CA ARG A 88 -17.03 -0.89 -5.10
C ARG A 88 -18.05 -1.96 -4.73
N GLY A 89 -18.07 -2.32 -3.46
CA GLY A 89 -18.98 -3.32 -2.90
C GLY A 89 -18.99 -3.28 -1.38
N TYR A 90 -19.48 -4.35 -0.77
CA TYR A 90 -19.48 -4.56 0.66
C TYR A 90 -18.96 -5.94 1.00
N LEU A 91 -18.17 -6.01 2.07
CA LEU A 91 -17.80 -7.26 2.72
C LEU A 91 -18.62 -7.38 4.00
N THR A 92 -19.32 -8.49 4.19
CA THR A 92 -20.04 -8.77 5.44
C THR A 92 -19.37 -9.94 6.17
N TYR A 93 -18.92 -9.70 7.40
CA TYR A 93 -18.36 -10.72 8.27
C TYR A 93 -19.40 -11.12 9.32
N SER A 94 -19.72 -12.42 9.40
CA SER A 94 -20.56 -12.99 10.45
C SER A 94 -19.67 -13.70 11.49
N PRO A 95 -19.51 -13.16 12.71
CA PRO A 95 -18.68 -13.78 13.74
C PRO A 95 -19.21 -15.14 14.19
N GLN A 96 -20.53 -15.31 14.22
CA GLN A 96 -21.20 -16.53 14.69
C GLN A 96 -20.82 -17.74 13.81
N ASN A 97 -20.83 -17.54 12.49
CA ASN A 97 -20.59 -18.61 11.53
C ASN A 97 -19.18 -18.56 10.92
N LYS A 98 -18.35 -17.58 11.33
CA LYS A 98 -17.02 -17.29 10.78
C LYS A 98 -17.02 -17.21 9.24
N ASN A 99 -18.06 -16.58 8.69
CA ASN A 99 -18.27 -16.49 7.25
C ASN A 99 -18.05 -15.05 6.76
N VAL A 100 -17.51 -14.91 5.55
CA VAL A 100 -17.34 -13.65 4.81
C VAL A 100 -18.15 -13.75 3.51
N SER A 101 -19.07 -12.81 3.29
CA SER A 101 -19.74 -12.62 2.00
C SER A 101 -19.34 -11.30 1.35
N ILE A 102 -19.40 -11.25 0.01
CA ILE A 102 -19.08 -10.05 -0.76
C ILE A 102 -20.24 -9.77 -1.72
N ASP A 103 -20.74 -8.53 -1.67
CA ASP A 103 -21.75 -8.02 -2.58
C ASP A 103 -21.16 -6.81 -3.33
N TRP A 104 -21.16 -6.87 -4.66
CA TRP A 104 -20.67 -5.76 -5.49
C TRP A 104 -21.81 -4.82 -5.85
N ASP A 105 -21.51 -3.52 -5.93
CA ASP A 105 -22.44 -2.56 -6.53
C ASP A 105 -22.73 -2.95 -7.98
N PHE A 106 -23.71 -2.33 -8.64
CA PHE A 106 -23.93 -2.60 -10.06
C PHE A 106 -22.79 -2.05 -10.92
N ASP A 107 -22.50 -0.74 -10.79
CA ASP A 107 -21.54 -0.06 -11.66
C ASP A 107 -20.08 -0.14 -11.18
N ALA A 108 -19.15 0.09 -12.11
CA ALA A 108 -17.74 0.37 -11.85
C ALA A 108 -17.44 1.82 -12.27
N LYS A 109 -16.60 2.51 -11.50
CA LYS A 109 -16.17 3.86 -11.85
C LYS A 109 -15.00 3.79 -12.84
N LEU A 110 -15.18 4.36 -14.03
CA LEU A 110 -14.09 4.58 -14.99
C LEU A 110 -13.24 5.79 -14.57
N PHE A 111 -11.95 5.56 -14.39
CA PHE A 111 -10.94 6.60 -14.31
C PHE A 111 -10.22 6.76 -15.64
N LYS A 112 -9.79 7.99 -15.91
CA LYS A 112 -9.01 8.38 -17.08
C LYS A 112 -7.84 9.25 -16.66
N SER A 113 -6.72 9.11 -17.37
CA SER A 113 -5.55 9.97 -17.22
C SER A 113 -4.89 10.16 -18.58
N HIS A 114 -4.20 11.28 -18.74
CA HIS A 114 -3.36 11.58 -19.91
C HIS A 114 -1.86 11.49 -19.60
N TYR A 115 -1.51 11.16 -18.35
CA TYR A 115 -0.13 10.90 -17.96
C TYR A 115 0.26 9.49 -18.36
N SER A 116 1.45 9.35 -18.95
CA SER A 116 2.04 8.07 -19.27
C SER A 116 3.56 8.16 -19.28
N MET A 117 4.19 7.00 -19.21
CA MET A 117 5.61 6.83 -19.46
C MET A 117 5.81 5.73 -20.48
N LYS A 118 6.51 6.04 -21.58
CA LYS A 118 6.70 5.13 -22.73
C LYS A 118 5.37 4.57 -23.26
N GLY A 119 4.31 5.39 -23.22
CA GLY A 119 2.99 5.02 -23.74
C GLY A 119 2.15 4.09 -22.85
N ARG A 120 2.53 3.92 -21.57
CA ARG A 120 1.78 3.16 -20.56
C ARG A 120 1.44 4.03 -19.35
N GLY A 121 0.27 3.83 -18.74
CA GLY A 121 -0.21 4.59 -17.58
C GLY A 121 -1.53 4.03 -17.06
N LEU A 122 -1.92 4.40 -15.83
CA LEU A 122 -3.06 3.80 -15.10
C LEU A 122 -3.02 2.28 -15.01
N GLU A 123 -1.84 1.72 -14.89
CA GLU A 123 -1.62 0.33 -14.48
C GLU A 123 -1.56 0.34 -12.95
N LEU A 124 -2.76 0.36 -12.35
CA LEU A 124 -2.96 0.68 -10.94
C LEU A 124 -2.84 -0.58 -10.06
N SER A 125 -1.74 -0.69 -9.33
CA SER A 125 -1.32 -1.96 -8.71
C SER A 125 -1.65 -2.11 -7.23
N GLU A 126 -2.19 -1.08 -6.56
CA GLU A 126 -2.66 -1.18 -5.16
C GLU A 126 -3.73 -0.13 -4.83
N LEU A 127 -4.49 -0.39 -3.77
CA LEU A 127 -5.48 0.50 -3.19
C LEU A 127 -5.38 0.52 -1.65
N VAL A 128 -4.95 1.65 -1.07
CA VAL A 128 -4.70 1.77 0.37
C VAL A 128 -5.38 3.00 0.98
N THR A 129 -5.86 2.91 2.21
CA THR A 129 -6.32 4.08 2.97
C THR A 129 -5.14 4.70 3.71
N TYR A 130 -4.88 5.99 3.47
CA TYR A 130 -3.82 6.73 4.13
C TYR A 130 -4.25 8.17 4.38
N ASN A 131 -4.06 8.64 5.61
CA ASN A 131 -4.39 10.02 6.04
C ASN A 131 -5.84 10.42 5.71
N GLY A 132 -6.79 9.49 5.92
CA GLY A 132 -8.22 9.70 5.63
C GLY A 132 -8.57 9.76 4.14
N GLN A 133 -7.64 9.37 3.26
CA GLN A 133 -7.82 9.36 1.81
C GLN A 133 -7.61 7.95 1.25
N LEU A 134 -8.27 7.66 0.13
CA LEU A 134 -8.01 6.45 -0.64
C LEU A 134 -6.90 6.75 -1.64
N ILE A 135 -5.82 5.97 -1.60
CA ILE A 135 -4.62 6.16 -2.41
C ILE A 135 -4.46 4.96 -3.35
N THR A 136 -4.05 5.23 -4.58
CA THR A 136 -3.64 4.20 -5.55
C THR A 136 -2.36 4.63 -6.25
N ILE A 137 -1.64 3.66 -6.82
CA ILE A 137 -0.29 3.81 -7.37
C ILE A 137 -0.22 3.22 -8.77
N ASP A 138 0.46 3.91 -9.70
CA ASP A 138 0.68 3.45 -11.07
C ASP A 138 2.10 2.89 -11.22
N ASP A 139 2.21 1.60 -11.57
CA ASP A 139 3.50 0.90 -11.64
C ASP A 139 4.36 1.29 -12.85
N LYS A 140 3.79 1.99 -13.84
CA LYS A 140 4.56 2.47 -14.99
C LYS A 140 5.07 3.85 -14.70
N THR A 141 4.20 4.78 -14.37
CA THR A 141 4.58 6.18 -14.23
C THR A 141 5.24 6.49 -12.89
N GLY A 142 5.04 5.63 -11.88
CA GLY A 142 5.41 5.92 -10.49
C GLY A 142 4.53 6.99 -9.85
N LEU A 143 3.41 7.36 -10.49
CA LEU A 143 2.50 8.37 -9.97
C LEU A 143 1.64 7.78 -8.84
N VAL A 144 1.45 8.59 -7.80
CA VAL A 144 0.57 8.30 -6.68
C VAL A 144 -0.65 9.21 -6.78
N TYR A 145 -1.82 8.61 -6.74
CA TYR A 145 -3.10 9.28 -6.89
C TYR A 145 -3.92 9.20 -5.60
N LYS A 146 -4.62 10.29 -5.29
CA LYS A 146 -5.72 10.34 -4.33
C LYS A 146 -7.02 10.11 -5.07
N ILE A 147 -7.87 9.24 -4.57
CA ILE A 147 -9.25 9.07 -5.05
C ILE A 147 -10.15 9.91 -4.16
N ASP A 148 -10.64 11.03 -4.69
CA ASP A 148 -11.58 11.93 -4.03
C ASP A 148 -12.96 11.80 -4.67
N GLY A 149 -13.83 11.04 -4.01
CA GLY A 149 -15.11 10.60 -4.56
C GLY A 149 -14.92 9.84 -5.87
N ASP A 150 -15.18 10.53 -6.97
CA ASP A 150 -15.16 10.00 -8.33
C ASP A 150 -14.02 10.57 -9.19
N LYS A 151 -13.09 11.31 -8.56
CA LYS A 151 -11.94 11.93 -9.23
C LYS A 151 -10.65 11.22 -8.83
N LEU A 152 -9.79 11.02 -9.83
CA LEU A 152 -8.42 10.59 -9.65
C LEU A 152 -7.51 11.83 -9.63
N VAL A 153 -7.05 12.23 -8.46
CA VAL A 153 -6.26 13.45 -8.23
C VAL A 153 -4.80 13.08 -8.09
N LEU A 154 -3.96 13.58 -8.99
CA LEU A 154 -2.51 13.37 -8.91
C LEU A 154 -1.97 14.02 -7.63
N TRP A 155 -1.21 13.25 -6.84
CA TRP A 155 -0.60 13.76 -5.61
C TRP A 155 0.90 13.99 -5.76
N LEU A 156 1.66 12.95 -6.12
CA LEU A 156 3.11 13.02 -6.25
C LEU A 156 3.64 11.95 -7.22
N ILE A 157 4.92 12.05 -7.54
CA ILE A 157 5.66 11.06 -8.32
C ILE A 157 6.73 10.40 -7.45
N VAL A 158 6.87 9.09 -7.59
CA VAL A 158 7.88 8.27 -6.93
C VAL A 158 8.84 7.74 -7.99
N VAL A 159 10.12 8.09 -7.87
CA VAL A 159 11.18 7.62 -8.76
C VAL A 159 11.90 6.40 -8.18
N GLY A 160 12.43 5.56 -9.07
CA GLY A 160 13.03 4.26 -8.71
C GLY A 160 14.29 4.35 -7.84
N GLY A 161 14.68 3.21 -7.26
CA GLY A 161 15.96 3.06 -6.56
C GLY A 161 16.13 4.03 -5.38
N ASN A 162 17.31 4.61 -5.26
CA ASN A 162 17.70 5.55 -4.20
C ASN A 162 17.15 6.98 -4.37
N GLY A 163 16.25 7.23 -5.31
CA GLY A 163 15.73 8.56 -5.59
C GLY A 163 16.44 9.30 -6.74
N ASN A 164 17.57 8.80 -7.22
CA ASN A 164 18.36 9.43 -8.28
C ASN A 164 18.22 8.67 -9.61
N GLN A 165 16.98 8.44 -10.04
CA GLN A 165 16.66 7.74 -11.29
C GLN A 165 15.81 8.64 -12.19
N ASN A 166 15.98 8.50 -13.51
CA ASN A 166 15.21 9.26 -14.51
C ASN A 166 13.89 8.58 -14.89
N LYS A 167 13.46 7.57 -14.12
CA LYS A 167 12.28 6.74 -14.39
C LYS A 167 11.42 6.62 -13.13
N GLY A 168 10.10 6.62 -13.31
CA GLY A 168 9.15 6.23 -12.27
C GLY A 168 9.46 4.86 -11.70
N MET A 169 9.23 4.71 -10.39
CA MET A 169 9.37 3.44 -9.70
C MET A 169 8.25 2.49 -10.14
N LYS A 170 8.58 1.21 -10.31
CA LYS A 170 7.58 0.16 -10.48
C LYS A 170 6.95 -0.14 -9.11
N LEU A 171 5.76 0.43 -8.85
CA LEU A 171 5.07 0.37 -7.56
C LEU A 171 4.07 -0.78 -7.56
N GLU A 172 4.21 -1.72 -6.64
CA GLU A 172 3.49 -3.01 -6.64
C GLU A 172 2.64 -3.23 -5.39
N TRP A 173 2.97 -2.55 -4.29
CA TRP A 173 2.25 -2.68 -3.04
C TRP A 173 2.38 -1.40 -2.23
N ALA A 174 1.44 -1.21 -1.31
CA ALA A 174 1.41 -0.07 -0.42
C ALA A 174 0.81 -0.43 0.94
N THR A 175 1.34 0.14 2.01
CA THR A 175 0.80 -0.03 3.36
C THR A 175 1.10 1.17 4.23
N VAL A 176 0.56 1.20 5.45
CA VAL A 176 0.72 2.29 6.38
C VAL A 176 1.32 1.77 7.67
N LYS A 177 2.39 2.42 8.11
CA LYS A 177 3.08 2.18 9.38
C LYS A 177 3.52 3.50 9.96
N ASP A 178 3.33 3.69 11.26
CA ASP A 178 3.74 4.89 12.00
C ASP A 178 3.37 6.20 11.28
N SER A 179 2.15 6.26 10.74
CA SER A 179 1.62 7.44 10.04
C SER A 179 2.32 7.80 8.74
N LYS A 180 3.07 6.87 8.17
CA LYS A 180 3.71 7.02 6.86
C LYS A 180 3.15 5.97 5.90
N LEU A 181 2.99 6.39 4.65
CA LEU A 181 2.69 5.50 3.54
C LEU A 181 4.00 4.85 3.08
N TYR A 182 4.06 3.54 3.11
CA TYR A 182 5.13 2.76 2.52
C TYR A 182 4.67 2.26 1.17
N VAL A 183 5.45 2.49 0.12
CA VAL A 183 5.24 1.91 -1.21
C VAL A 183 6.50 1.17 -1.67
N GLY A 184 6.32 0.00 -2.27
CA GLY A 184 7.43 -0.83 -2.70
C GLY A 184 7.23 -1.45 -4.06
N SER A 185 8.29 -2.09 -4.55
CA SER A 185 8.32 -2.83 -5.81
C SER A 185 8.37 -4.34 -5.54
N HIS A 186 8.68 -5.12 -6.57
CA HIS A 186 8.69 -6.59 -6.53
C HIS A 186 9.63 -7.20 -5.48
N GLY A 187 10.67 -6.49 -5.04
CA GLY A 187 11.62 -6.99 -4.04
C GLY A 187 12.63 -7.99 -4.58
N ILE A 188 12.92 -7.98 -5.88
CA ILE A 188 13.85 -8.91 -6.54
C ILE A 188 15.02 -8.18 -7.20
N GLU A 189 16.13 -8.89 -7.39
CA GLU A 189 17.19 -8.47 -8.29
C GLU A 189 16.73 -8.48 -9.75
N MET A 190 17.20 -7.51 -10.54
CA MET A 190 17.14 -7.60 -11.99
C MET A 190 18.39 -8.33 -12.49
N LEU A 191 18.17 -9.44 -13.19
CA LEU A 191 19.23 -10.29 -13.72
C LEU A 191 19.48 -10.01 -15.20
N ALA A 192 20.70 -10.26 -15.66
CA ALA A 192 21.05 -10.26 -17.08
C ALA A 192 20.38 -11.45 -17.81
N SER A 193 20.55 -11.51 -19.13
CA SER A 193 20.01 -12.60 -19.97
C SER A 193 20.56 -13.99 -19.61
N ASP A 194 21.69 -14.08 -18.90
CA ASP A 194 22.22 -15.33 -18.37
C ASP A 194 21.37 -15.90 -17.21
N GLY A 195 20.49 -15.08 -16.63
CA GLY A 195 19.62 -15.44 -15.52
C GLY A 195 20.33 -15.58 -14.17
N VAL A 196 21.57 -15.10 -14.04
CA VAL A 196 22.37 -15.23 -12.80
C VAL A 196 23.09 -13.93 -12.43
N THR A 197 23.57 -13.16 -13.41
CA THR A 197 24.31 -11.92 -13.15
C THR A 197 23.35 -10.81 -12.76
N VAL A 198 23.49 -10.27 -11.54
CA VAL A 198 22.70 -9.12 -11.07
C VAL A 198 23.18 -7.84 -11.76
N ILE A 199 22.28 -7.14 -12.43
CA ILE A 199 22.56 -5.89 -13.17
C ILE A 199 21.94 -4.65 -12.52
N ASP A 200 20.87 -4.82 -11.73
CA ASP A 200 20.22 -3.73 -11.02
C ASP A 200 19.47 -4.28 -9.78
N ARG A 201 19.35 -3.44 -8.75
CA ARG A 201 18.65 -3.70 -7.49
C ARG A 201 17.57 -2.65 -7.19
N SER A 202 17.23 -1.81 -8.16
CA SER A 202 16.25 -0.73 -7.99
C SER A 202 14.86 -1.20 -7.55
N LEU A 203 14.46 -2.44 -7.89
CA LEU A 203 13.20 -3.08 -7.45
C LEU A 203 13.21 -3.56 -5.99
N MET A 204 14.35 -3.46 -5.31
CA MET A 204 14.49 -3.82 -3.88
C MET A 204 14.44 -2.59 -2.96
N TRP A 205 14.15 -1.42 -3.52
CA TRP A 205 13.96 -0.20 -2.74
C TRP A 205 12.50 -0.03 -2.34
N VAL A 206 12.28 0.57 -1.18
CA VAL A 206 10.97 1.00 -0.67
C VAL A 206 11.00 2.51 -0.46
N LYS A 207 9.82 3.13 -0.42
CA LYS A 207 9.66 4.57 -0.23
C LYS A 207 8.73 4.78 0.92
N GLU A 208 9.17 5.54 1.90
CA GLU A 208 8.35 6.01 3.00
C GLU A 208 7.92 7.45 2.68
N ILE A 209 6.63 7.71 2.75
CA ILE A 209 6.03 8.97 2.32
C ILE A 209 5.20 9.52 3.47
N ASP A 210 5.48 10.75 3.89
CA ASP A 210 4.70 11.40 4.95
C ASP A 210 3.42 12.08 4.42
N LYS A 211 2.61 12.63 5.34
CA LYS A 211 1.33 13.27 4.99
C LYS A 211 1.51 14.52 4.14
N ASN A 212 2.69 15.14 4.18
CA ASN A 212 3.05 16.33 3.40
C ASN A 212 3.65 15.96 2.03
N GLY A 213 3.88 14.66 1.77
CA GLY A 213 4.46 14.14 0.54
C GLY A 213 5.99 14.14 0.54
N VAL A 214 6.65 14.29 1.69
CA VAL A 214 8.11 14.10 1.79
C VAL A 214 8.42 12.61 1.64
N ILE A 215 9.37 12.30 0.75
CA ILE A 215 9.74 10.92 0.40
C ILE A 215 11.12 10.60 0.96
N ASN A 216 11.18 9.55 1.77
CA ASN A 216 12.42 8.90 2.22
C ASN A 216 12.65 7.62 1.39
N HIS A 217 13.89 7.42 0.93
CA HIS A 217 14.28 6.29 0.10
C HIS A 217 14.94 5.22 0.96
N LEU A 218 14.28 4.07 1.11
CA LEU A 218 14.75 2.99 1.97
C LEU A 218 15.35 1.85 1.15
N ASN A 219 16.62 1.52 1.40
CA ASN A 219 17.22 0.32 0.82
C ASN A 219 16.73 -0.91 1.60
N TRP A 220 15.89 -1.74 0.97
CA TRP A 220 15.33 -2.96 1.55
C TRP A 220 15.96 -4.23 0.97
N GLU A 221 17.09 -4.12 0.26
CA GLU A 221 17.80 -5.26 -0.34
C GLU A 221 17.97 -6.43 0.64
N GLN A 222 18.56 -6.16 1.81
CA GLN A 222 18.78 -7.20 2.82
C GLN A 222 17.49 -7.72 3.45
N ASN A 223 16.42 -6.93 3.48
CA ASN A 223 15.12 -7.36 4.00
C ASN A 223 14.47 -8.37 3.05
N PHE A 224 14.46 -8.08 1.75
CA PHE A 224 13.94 -8.99 0.74
C PHE A 224 14.77 -10.27 0.60
N ILE A 225 16.11 -10.18 0.71
CA ILE A 225 16.96 -11.37 0.76
C ILE A 225 16.55 -12.26 1.94
N LYS A 226 16.41 -11.71 3.15
CA LYS A 226 15.97 -12.50 4.32
C LYS A 226 14.58 -13.11 4.15
N LEU A 227 13.63 -12.40 3.53
CA LEU A 227 12.30 -12.93 3.20
C LEU A 227 12.40 -14.13 2.25
N ARG A 228 13.24 -14.03 1.21
CA ARG A 228 13.50 -15.12 0.26
C ARG A 228 14.18 -16.32 0.94
N GLU A 229 15.16 -16.07 1.80
CA GLU A 229 15.88 -17.12 2.52
C GLU A 229 14.99 -17.86 3.53
N ALA A 230 14.03 -17.16 4.15
CA ALA A 230 13.10 -17.75 5.11
C ALA A 230 12.24 -18.88 4.49
N VAL A 231 12.02 -18.83 3.17
CA VAL A 231 11.30 -19.87 2.40
C VAL A 231 12.24 -20.85 1.69
N GLY A 232 13.53 -20.82 2.02
CA GLY A 232 14.54 -21.74 1.48
C GLY A 232 14.92 -21.47 0.02
N VAL A 233 14.63 -20.28 -0.50
CA VAL A 233 14.96 -19.90 -1.88
C VAL A 233 16.28 -19.11 -1.91
N GLN A 234 17.09 -19.35 -2.93
CA GLN A 234 18.35 -18.65 -3.19
C GLN A 234 18.42 -18.23 -4.66
N LEU A 235 19.27 -17.26 -5.00
CA LEU A 235 19.53 -16.93 -6.41
C LEU A 235 20.03 -18.17 -7.18
N PRO A 236 19.58 -18.40 -8.43
CA PRO A 236 18.77 -17.52 -9.27
C PRO A 236 17.24 -17.60 -9.04
N GLY A 237 16.79 -18.39 -8.07
CA GLY A 237 15.40 -18.37 -7.60
C GLY A 237 15.01 -17.04 -6.96
N TYR A 238 13.72 -16.81 -6.86
CA TYR A 238 13.16 -15.50 -6.51
C TYR A 238 11.79 -15.61 -5.83
N VAL A 239 11.42 -14.54 -5.12
CA VAL A 239 10.12 -14.36 -4.49
C VAL A 239 9.61 -12.96 -4.89
N VAL A 240 8.49 -12.89 -5.60
CA VAL A 240 7.92 -11.63 -6.08
C VAL A 240 6.85 -11.15 -5.12
N HIS A 241 6.99 -9.92 -4.64
CA HIS A 241 6.03 -9.28 -3.74
C HIS A 241 5.15 -8.27 -4.48
N GLU A 242 3.84 -8.47 -4.41
CA GLU A 242 2.81 -7.51 -4.86
C GLU A 242 1.78 -7.25 -3.75
N SER A 243 2.10 -7.66 -2.52
CA SER A 243 1.32 -7.32 -1.34
C SER A 243 2.21 -7.27 -0.11
N CYS A 244 1.95 -6.30 0.75
CA CYS A 244 2.59 -6.15 2.05
C CYS A 244 1.65 -5.35 2.95
N VAL A 245 1.46 -5.79 4.20
CA VAL A 245 0.75 -5.01 5.21
C VAL A 245 1.54 -4.94 6.51
N TRP A 246 1.60 -3.77 7.13
CA TRP A 246 2.02 -3.64 8.52
C TRP A 246 0.83 -3.85 9.46
N SER A 247 1.04 -4.58 10.55
CA SER A 247 0.06 -4.76 11.62
C SER A 247 0.58 -4.17 12.92
N ASP A 248 -0.07 -3.12 13.41
CA ASP A 248 0.21 -2.54 14.73
C ASP A 248 -0.09 -3.53 15.86
N ILE A 249 -1.09 -4.40 15.69
CA ILE A 249 -1.49 -5.42 16.66
C ILE A 249 -0.38 -6.45 16.87
N HIS A 250 0.26 -6.87 15.79
CA HIS A 250 1.27 -7.93 15.83
C HIS A 250 2.69 -7.37 15.86
N GLY A 251 2.88 -6.08 15.61
CA GLY A 251 4.19 -5.46 15.45
C GLY A 251 4.99 -6.12 14.32
N ARG A 252 4.34 -6.45 13.20
CA ARG A 252 4.94 -7.22 12.10
C ARG A 252 4.50 -6.74 10.72
N TRP A 253 5.40 -6.92 9.77
CA TRP A 253 5.11 -6.89 8.33
C TRP A 253 4.60 -8.26 7.90
N PHE A 254 3.54 -8.28 7.10
CA PHE A 254 2.97 -9.48 6.51
C PHE A 254 3.03 -9.39 4.98
N PHE A 255 3.52 -10.44 4.34
CA PHE A 255 3.58 -10.54 2.88
C PHE A 255 2.86 -11.80 2.41
N LEU A 256 2.05 -11.68 1.36
CA LEU A 256 1.58 -12.79 0.53
C LEU A 256 2.25 -12.64 -0.83
N PRO A 257 3.44 -13.25 -1.06
CA PRO A 257 4.13 -13.13 -2.33
C PRO A 257 3.24 -13.63 -3.47
N ARG A 258 3.28 -12.97 -4.62
CA ARG A 258 2.56 -13.42 -5.81
C ARG A 258 3.20 -14.64 -6.42
N LYS A 259 4.54 -14.65 -6.47
CA LYS A 259 5.33 -15.71 -7.09
C LYS A 259 6.44 -16.21 -6.18
N LEU A 260 6.74 -17.50 -6.26
CA LEU A 260 7.88 -18.14 -5.61
C LEU A 260 8.45 -19.22 -6.53
N SER A 261 9.76 -19.18 -6.78
CA SER A 261 10.46 -20.18 -7.59
C SER A 261 11.88 -20.42 -7.09
N ASN A 262 12.32 -21.68 -7.10
CA ASN A 262 13.73 -22.05 -6.95
C ASN A 262 14.50 -22.02 -8.29
N GLU A 263 13.78 -21.90 -9.40
CA GLU A 263 14.34 -21.81 -10.74
C GLU A 263 14.52 -20.34 -11.14
N LYS A 264 15.39 -20.09 -12.13
CA LYS A 264 15.55 -18.78 -12.74
C LYS A 264 14.25 -18.28 -13.37
N TYR A 265 14.09 -16.96 -13.45
CA TYR A 265 12.94 -16.32 -14.08
C TYR A 265 12.83 -16.69 -15.57
N ASP A 266 11.61 -17.03 -15.99
CA ASP A 266 11.15 -17.26 -17.36
C ASP A 266 9.78 -16.60 -17.52
N GLU A 267 9.70 -15.56 -18.36
CA GLU A 267 8.48 -14.75 -18.53
C GLU A 267 7.23 -15.58 -18.88
N HIS A 268 7.36 -16.63 -19.68
CA HIS A 268 6.22 -17.42 -20.12
C HIS A 268 5.70 -18.36 -19.02
N ILE A 269 6.62 -18.96 -18.25
CA ILE A 269 6.27 -19.88 -17.18
C ILE A 269 5.78 -19.10 -15.95
N ASP A 270 6.43 -17.99 -15.64
CA ASP A 270 6.24 -17.28 -14.37
C ASP A 270 4.87 -16.62 -14.24
N ASP A 271 4.27 -16.19 -15.35
CA ASP A 271 2.92 -15.63 -15.34
C ASP A 271 1.81 -16.66 -15.15
N THR A 272 2.11 -17.96 -15.30
CA THR A 272 1.09 -19.01 -15.29
C THR A 272 1.31 -20.11 -14.24
N GLN A 273 2.54 -20.31 -13.75
CA GLN A 273 2.88 -21.52 -12.98
C GLN A 273 3.58 -21.30 -11.64
N LYS A 274 4.01 -20.07 -11.31
CA LYS A 274 4.81 -19.82 -10.09
C LYS A 274 4.05 -19.19 -8.93
N GLY A 275 2.71 -19.28 -8.94
CA GLY A 275 1.88 -18.85 -7.81
C GLY A 275 2.26 -19.56 -6.50
N THR A 276 2.00 -18.93 -5.36
CA THR A 276 2.34 -19.48 -4.04
C THR A 276 1.21 -19.30 -3.02
N ASN A 277 1.30 -20.03 -1.91
CA ASN A 277 0.37 -20.00 -0.78
C ASN A 277 1.07 -19.60 0.53
N VAL A 278 2.28 -19.06 0.45
CA VAL A 278 3.10 -18.67 1.61
C VAL A 278 2.60 -17.36 2.22
N LEU A 279 2.59 -17.29 3.56
CA LEU A 279 2.43 -16.07 4.34
C LEU A 279 3.70 -15.80 5.14
N LEU A 280 4.38 -14.68 4.86
CA LEU A 280 5.55 -14.27 5.63
C LEU A 280 5.15 -13.25 6.70
N ALA A 281 5.62 -13.41 7.93
CA ALA A 281 5.42 -12.45 9.01
C ALA A 281 6.76 -12.04 9.65
N ALA A 282 7.25 -10.84 9.34
CA ALA A 282 8.56 -10.34 9.75
C ALA A 282 8.46 -9.30 10.87
N THR A 283 9.39 -9.32 11.83
CA THR A 283 9.58 -8.22 12.79
C THR A 283 10.00 -6.93 12.07
N PRO A 284 9.93 -5.75 12.73
CA PRO A 284 10.24 -4.47 12.09
C PRO A 284 11.65 -4.41 11.48
N ASP A 285 12.60 -5.11 12.09
CA ASP A 285 14.01 -5.20 11.69
C ASP A 285 14.33 -6.44 10.84
N PHE A 286 13.31 -7.22 10.46
CA PHE A 286 13.41 -8.45 9.66
C PHE A 286 14.36 -9.50 10.28
N LYS A 287 14.69 -9.42 11.58
CA LYS A 287 15.54 -10.42 12.25
C LYS A 287 14.80 -11.71 12.58
N ASN A 288 13.48 -11.63 12.71
CA ASN A 288 12.65 -12.81 12.91
C ASN A 288 11.51 -12.84 11.88
N ILE A 289 11.57 -13.84 11.00
CA ILE A 289 10.58 -14.08 9.96
C ILE A 289 9.91 -15.43 10.26
N LYS A 290 8.59 -15.44 10.27
CA LYS A 290 7.78 -16.65 10.31
C LYS A 290 7.21 -16.90 8.92
N VAL A 291 7.13 -18.17 8.55
CA VAL A 291 6.54 -18.69 7.31
C VAL A 291 5.36 -19.57 7.68
#